data_AF-A0A182V152-F1
#
_entry.id   AF-A0A182V152-F1
#
_cell.length_a   1.000
_cell.length_b   1.000
_cell.length_c   1.000
_cell.angle_alpha   90.00
_cell.angle_beta   90.00
_cell.angle_gamma   90.00
#
_symmetry.space_group_name_H-M   'P 1'
#
loop_
_entity.id
_entity.type
_entity.pdbx_description
1 polymer ?
#
loop_
_entity_poly.entity_id
_entity_poly.type
_entity_poly.pdbx_seq_one_letter_code
_entity_poly.pdbx_strand_id
1 'polypeptide(L)'
;LIAAKYVLTAAHCKVDDEKIPPDTVRLGDTNLATTEDDETAQQFKIVSFTVHEKFKKNRKYYDIALIELDREAKFNTAVCPICLWPHDNIHEYSSSLRAIGFGFTTYTSGMSPTLQKVSLNYYDSDSCNNELPKDARLRYGLTSDQFCTKTPHKDACLGDSGGPLQIDLSDVTRTIPYLTGVVSFGTGCWDGSMGVYTKVASYINWIRERVNVTVDPIECARNTECLAVRSFSDSRLSPQNNSPFFKVEYQRF
;
A
#
# COMPACT_ATOMS: atom_id res chain seq x y z
N LEU A 1 6.64 3.52 2.65
CA LEU A 1 7.66 3.55 3.72
C LEU A 1 7.35 2.43 4.70
N ILE A 2 8.28 1.51 4.97
CA ILE A 2 8.08 0.40 5.92
C ILE A 2 8.92 0.56 7.20
N ALA A 3 9.95 1.41 7.14
CA ALA A 3 10.74 1.87 8.27
C ALA A 3 11.40 3.20 7.88
N ALA A 4 11.99 3.94 8.83
CA ALA A 4 12.51 5.29 8.59
C ALA A 4 13.45 5.42 7.38
N LYS A 5 14.22 4.38 7.05
CA LYS A 5 15.17 4.38 5.93
C LYS A 5 14.80 3.44 4.78
N TYR A 6 13.66 2.75 4.85
CA TYR A 6 13.32 1.67 3.91
C TYR A 6 11.93 1.83 3.30
N VAL A 7 11.86 1.71 1.97
CA VAL A 7 10.62 1.68 1.20
C VAL A 7 10.51 0.32 0.50
N LEU A 8 9.34 -0.31 0.65
CA LEU A 8 9.00 -1.52 -0.09
C LEU A 8 8.27 -1.13 -1.38
N THR A 9 8.61 -1.78 -2.48
CA THR A 9 8.01 -1.56 -3.80
C THR A 9 8.09 -2.83 -4.65
N ALA A 10 7.71 -2.77 -5.92
CA ALA A 10 7.82 -3.88 -6.86
C ALA A 10 9.21 -3.92 -7.52
N ALA A 11 9.67 -5.11 -7.90
CA ALA A 11 10.97 -5.27 -8.55
C ALA A 11 10.97 -4.72 -9.99
N HIS A 12 9.84 -4.77 -10.67
CA HIS A 12 9.71 -4.20 -12.01
C HIS A 12 9.89 -2.67 -12.04
N CYS A 13 9.73 -1.97 -10.91
CA CYS A 13 9.96 -0.53 -10.78
C CYS A 13 11.45 -0.14 -10.81
N LYS A 14 12.38 -1.11 -10.87
CA LYS A 14 13.82 -0.85 -10.88
C LYS A 14 14.27 0.05 -12.03
N VAL A 15 13.61 -0.08 -13.19
CA VAL A 15 13.84 0.76 -14.37
C VAL A 15 12.54 0.92 -15.13
N ASP A 16 12.35 2.06 -15.77
CA ASP A 16 11.23 2.30 -16.69
C ASP A 16 11.43 1.56 -18.05
N ASP A 17 10.56 1.86 -19.00
CA ASP A 17 10.60 1.29 -20.35
C ASP A 17 11.82 1.76 -21.16
N GLU A 18 12.36 2.94 -20.85
CA GLU A 18 13.60 3.50 -21.42
C GLU A 18 14.87 2.99 -20.71
N LYS A 19 14.70 2.12 -19.70
CA LYS A 19 15.75 1.54 -18.84
C LYS A 19 16.40 2.56 -17.91
N ILE A 20 15.72 3.65 -17.62
CA ILE A 20 16.17 4.68 -16.68
C ILE A 20 15.77 4.23 -15.25
N PRO A 21 16.72 4.14 -14.31
CA PRO A 21 16.40 3.84 -12.92
C PRO A 21 15.81 5.07 -12.21
N PRO A 22 14.95 4.88 -11.20
CA PRO A 22 14.53 5.99 -10.34
C PRO A 22 15.73 6.53 -9.55
N ASP A 23 15.75 7.83 -9.31
CA ASP A 23 16.80 8.51 -8.54
C ASP A 23 16.33 9.03 -7.17
N THR A 24 15.01 9.16 -7.01
CA THR A 24 14.39 9.91 -5.93
C THR A 24 13.22 9.16 -5.30
N VAL A 25 13.11 9.24 -3.98
CA VAL A 25 11.88 8.93 -3.24
C VAL A 25 11.32 10.21 -2.64
N ARG A 26 10.03 10.44 -2.82
CA ARG A 26 9.30 11.55 -2.21
C ARG A 26 8.20 11.01 -1.29
N LEU A 27 8.17 11.50 -0.05
CA LEU A 27 7.24 11.07 1.00
C LEU A 27 6.43 12.25 1.50
N GLY A 28 5.20 12.01 1.96
CA GLY A 28 4.37 13.03 2.62
C GLY A 28 3.75 14.06 1.67
N ASP A 29 3.60 13.72 0.40
CA ASP A 29 3.01 14.56 -0.63
C ASP A 29 1.61 14.03 -0.98
N THR A 30 0.65 14.93 -1.20
CA THR A 30 -0.71 14.65 -1.64
C THR A 30 -1.08 15.31 -2.96
N ASN A 31 -0.26 16.22 -3.49
CA ASN A 31 -0.44 16.92 -4.76
C ASN A 31 0.88 17.19 -5.50
N LEU A 32 1.23 16.34 -6.46
CA LEU A 32 2.44 16.44 -7.26
C LEU A 32 2.49 17.64 -8.22
N ALA A 33 1.38 18.35 -8.42
CA ALA A 33 1.32 19.52 -9.32
C ALA A 33 1.53 20.86 -8.61
N THR A 34 1.51 20.89 -7.28
CA THR A 34 1.69 22.12 -6.50
C THR A 34 2.74 21.91 -5.41
N THR A 35 3.11 22.97 -4.72
CA THR A 35 4.02 22.90 -3.54
C THR A 35 3.32 23.37 -2.27
N GLU A 36 1.98 23.48 -2.32
CA GLU A 36 1.19 24.02 -1.23
C GLU A 36 1.13 23.07 -0.03
N ASP A 37 1.26 21.76 -0.27
CA ASP A 37 1.31 20.70 0.74
C ASP A 37 2.74 20.20 1.04
N ASP A 38 3.76 20.84 0.46
CA ASP A 38 5.17 20.46 0.60
C ASP A 38 5.74 20.68 2.01
N GLU A 39 5.07 21.41 2.89
CA GLU A 39 5.56 21.69 4.25
C GLU A 39 5.93 20.41 5.02
N THR A 40 5.23 19.30 4.72
CA THR A 40 5.47 18.00 5.35
C THR A 40 6.20 17.01 4.44
N ALA A 41 6.40 17.37 3.17
CA ALA A 41 7.01 16.52 2.16
C ALA A 41 8.52 16.40 2.37
N GLN A 42 9.06 15.21 2.08
CA GLN A 42 10.47 14.91 2.24
C GLN A 42 11.00 14.16 1.02
N GLN A 43 12.12 14.63 0.48
CA GLN A 43 12.75 14.06 -0.72
C GLN A 43 14.10 13.42 -0.40
N PHE A 44 14.32 12.21 -0.88
CA PHE A 44 15.48 11.37 -0.57
C PHE A 44 16.13 10.86 -1.84
N LYS A 45 17.47 10.79 -1.85
CA LYS A 45 18.18 10.01 -2.87
C LYS A 45 18.09 8.53 -2.55
N ILE A 46 18.15 7.71 -3.59
CA ILE A 46 18.19 6.25 -3.48
C ILE A 46 19.64 5.78 -3.31
N VAL A 47 19.93 5.11 -2.19
CA VAL A 47 21.24 4.49 -1.93
C VAL A 47 21.33 3.13 -2.61
N SER A 48 20.29 2.32 -2.45
CA SER A 48 20.23 0.98 -3.04
C SER A 48 18.81 0.63 -3.46
N PHE A 49 18.70 -0.13 -4.56
CA PHE A 49 17.46 -0.73 -5.05
C PHE A 49 17.66 -2.25 -5.16
N THR A 50 17.25 -2.96 -4.12
CA THR A 50 17.47 -4.40 -3.95
C THR A 50 16.24 -5.17 -4.40
N VAL A 51 16.33 -5.84 -5.55
CA VAL A 51 15.27 -6.72 -6.06
C VAL A 51 15.41 -8.13 -5.48
N HIS A 52 14.29 -8.84 -5.34
CA HIS A 52 14.32 -10.25 -4.96
C HIS A 52 15.14 -11.09 -5.94
N GLU A 53 15.96 -12.02 -5.44
CA GLU A 53 16.99 -12.75 -6.21
C GLU A 53 16.38 -13.63 -7.31
N LYS A 54 15.16 -14.09 -7.07
CA LYS A 54 14.38 -14.90 -8.02
C LYS A 54 13.59 -14.08 -9.05
N PHE A 55 13.56 -12.74 -8.93
CA PHE A 55 12.88 -11.88 -9.89
C PHE A 55 13.52 -12.00 -11.28
N LYS A 56 12.68 -12.06 -12.32
CA LYS A 56 13.08 -12.02 -13.73
C LYS A 56 12.09 -11.13 -14.49
N LYS A 57 12.58 -10.11 -15.21
CA LYS A 57 11.74 -9.14 -15.96
C LYS A 57 10.79 -9.79 -16.98
N ASN A 58 11.14 -10.97 -17.51
CA ASN A 58 10.31 -11.74 -18.43
C ASN A 58 9.34 -12.72 -17.73
N ARG A 59 9.15 -12.60 -16.42
CA ARG A 59 8.23 -13.39 -15.59
C ARG A 59 7.43 -12.46 -14.67
N LYS A 60 6.29 -12.94 -14.20
CA LYS A 60 5.39 -12.20 -13.29
C LYS A 60 5.52 -12.64 -11.83
N TYR A 61 6.66 -13.21 -11.44
CA TYR A 61 6.89 -13.80 -10.10
C TYR A 61 7.98 -13.05 -9.34
N TYR A 62 7.96 -13.13 -8.02
CA TYR A 62 8.96 -12.51 -7.13
C TYR A 62 9.11 -11.01 -7.33
N ASP A 63 8.00 -10.34 -7.62
CA ASP A 63 7.97 -8.93 -7.98
C ASP A 63 7.92 -8.05 -6.73
N ILE A 64 9.05 -7.99 -6.03
CA ILE A 64 9.24 -7.23 -4.79
C ILE A 64 10.67 -6.70 -4.69
N ALA A 65 10.80 -5.49 -4.17
CA ALA A 65 12.08 -4.82 -3.98
C ALA A 65 12.07 -3.91 -2.74
N LEU A 66 13.27 -3.65 -2.24
CA LEU A 66 13.55 -2.69 -1.18
C LEU A 66 14.38 -1.54 -1.72
N ILE A 67 13.99 -0.33 -1.34
CA ILE A 67 14.75 0.89 -1.55
C ILE A 67 15.30 1.34 -0.20
N GLU A 68 16.61 1.59 -0.14
CA GLU A 68 17.26 2.26 0.99
C GLU A 68 17.42 3.76 0.69
N LEU A 69 16.98 4.60 1.62
CA LEU A 69 17.07 6.06 1.54
C LEU A 69 18.46 6.56 1.96
N ASP A 70 18.91 7.72 1.44
CA ASP A 70 20.18 8.34 1.83
C ASP A 70 20.26 8.78 3.30
N ARG A 71 19.10 8.99 3.93
CA ARG A 71 18.95 9.33 5.35
C ARG A 71 17.59 8.85 5.87
N GLU A 72 17.45 8.81 7.19
CA GLU A 72 16.17 8.49 7.82
C GLU A 72 15.12 9.58 7.57
N ALA A 73 13.90 9.15 7.26
CA ALA A 73 12.74 10.00 7.18
C ALA A 73 12.32 10.47 8.57
N LYS A 74 12.02 11.77 8.69
CA LYS A 74 11.51 12.34 9.93
C LYS A 74 10.01 12.10 10.00
N PHE A 75 9.55 11.33 10.97
CA PHE A 75 8.11 11.08 11.08
C PHE A 75 7.36 12.35 11.47
N ASN A 76 6.21 12.57 10.82
CA ASN A 76 5.33 13.71 11.04
C ASN A 76 3.88 13.29 10.73
N THR A 77 2.97 14.25 10.55
CA THR A 77 1.55 13.98 10.25
C THR A 77 1.32 13.34 8.87
N ALA A 78 2.25 13.51 7.92
CA ALA A 78 2.16 13.00 6.54
C ALA A 78 3.15 11.87 6.23
N VAL A 79 4.22 11.72 7.02
CA VAL A 79 5.28 10.74 6.82
C VAL A 79 5.36 9.82 8.03
N CYS A 80 4.96 8.57 7.84
CA CYS A 80 5.06 7.52 8.85
C CYS A 80 5.14 6.14 8.14
N PRO A 81 5.68 5.12 8.81
CA PRO A 81 5.78 3.79 8.22
C PRO A 81 4.42 3.06 8.25
N ILE A 82 4.17 2.23 7.25
CA ILE A 82 3.08 1.25 7.26
C ILE A 82 3.55 -0.05 7.91
N CYS A 83 2.69 -0.71 8.69
CA CYS A 83 3.01 -2.00 9.29
C CYS A 83 2.87 -3.13 8.27
N LEU A 84 3.67 -4.18 8.38
CA LEU A 84 3.59 -5.32 7.44
C LEU A 84 2.54 -6.31 7.92
N TRP A 85 1.67 -6.80 7.02
CA TRP A 85 0.71 -7.85 7.36
C TRP A 85 1.40 -9.23 7.38
N PRO A 86 1.43 -9.94 8.51
CA PRO A 86 2.19 -11.19 8.60
C PRO A 86 1.37 -12.45 8.30
N HIS A 87 0.06 -12.33 8.05
CA HIS A 87 -0.86 -13.46 8.00
C HIS A 87 -1.33 -13.78 6.58
N ASP A 88 -1.43 -15.07 6.24
CA ASP A 88 -2.00 -15.54 4.98
C ASP A 88 -3.53 -15.73 5.07
N ASN A 89 -4.25 -14.68 5.48
CA ASN A 89 -5.69 -14.69 5.69
C ASN A 89 -6.38 -13.47 5.06
N ILE A 90 -5.76 -12.88 4.02
CA ILE A 90 -6.26 -11.66 3.40
C ILE A 90 -7.68 -11.80 2.83
N HIS A 91 -8.09 -13.02 2.51
CA HIS A 91 -9.44 -13.36 2.04
C HIS A 91 -10.53 -13.03 3.08
N GLU A 92 -10.21 -13.04 4.38
CA GLU A 92 -11.13 -12.66 5.48
C GLU A 92 -11.44 -11.15 5.46
N TYR A 93 -10.60 -10.35 4.80
CA TYR A 93 -10.72 -8.90 4.72
C TYR A 93 -11.16 -8.42 3.33
N SER A 94 -11.86 -9.27 2.58
CA SER A 94 -12.14 -9.06 1.15
C SER A 94 -12.58 -7.64 0.83
N SER A 95 -13.57 -7.07 1.53
CA SER A 95 -14.12 -5.73 1.26
C SER A 95 -13.39 -4.56 1.91
N SER A 96 -12.24 -4.80 2.56
CA SER A 96 -11.49 -3.80 3.33
C SER A 96 -10.16 -3.40 2.70
N LEU A 97 -9.83 -3.95 1.51
CA LEU A 97 -8.60 -3.63 0.80
C LEU A 97 -8.67 -2.21 0.23
N ARG A 98 -7.57 -1.47 0.38
CA ARG A 98 -7.44 -0.10 -0.10
C ARG A 98 -6.14 0.03 -0.90
N ALA A 99 -6.27 0.41 -2.16
CA ALA A 99 -5.13 0.86 -2.97
C ALA A 99 -5.04 2.38 -2.87
N ILE A 100 -3.83 2.90 -2.76
CA ILE A 100 -3.54 4.33 -2.61
C ILE A 100 -2.40 4.70 -3.55
N GLY A 101 -2.56 5.76 -4.33
CA GLY A 101 -1.51 6.26 -5.21
C GLY A 101 -1.95 7.38 -6.15
N PHE A 102 -1.07 7.74 -7.07
CA PHE A 102 -1.23 8.83 -8.05
C PHE A 102 -1.54 8.31 -9.45
N GLY A 103 -1.99 7.06 -9.53
CA GLY A 103 -2.36 6.42 -10.78
C GLY A 103 -3.43 7.18 -11.57
N PHE A 104 -3.62 6.70 -12.78
CA PHE A 104 -4.64 7.15 -13.71
C PHE A 104 -6.02 7.02 -13.06
N THR A 105 -6.82 8.08 -13.13
CA THR A 105 -8.21 8.06 -12.62
C THR A 105 -9.19 7.47 -13.63
N THR A 106 -8.85 7.51 -14.93
CA THR A 106 -9.56 6.86 -16.03
C THR A 106 -8.54 6.48 -17.12
N TYR A 107 -8.93 5.61 -18.05
CA TYR A 107 -8.09 5.22 -19.19
C TYR A 107 -7.68 6.41 -20.09
N THR A 108 -8.45 7.49 -20.07
CA THR A 108 -8.23 8.68 -20.90
C THR A 108 -7.67 9.88 -20.14
N SER A 109 -7.61 9.83 -18.80
CA SER A 109 -6.96 10.87 -18.01
C SER A 109 -5.45 10.65 -17.97
N GLY A 110 -4.67 11.69 -17.65
CA GLY A 110 -3.28 11.50 -17.23
C GLY A 110 -3.21 10.96 -15.80
N MET A 111 -1.99 10.72 -15.30
CA MET A 111 -1.76 10.49 -13.87
C MET A 111 -2.42 11.59 -13.04
N SER A 112 -3.05 11.21 -11.93
CA SER A 112 -3.66 12.19 -11.05
C SER A 112 -2.57 12.96 -10.32
N PRO A 113 -2.58 14.31 -10.36
CA PRO A 113 -1.65 15.08 -9.53
C PRO A 113 -1.98 14.89 -8.05
N THR A 114 -3.25 14.67 -7.72
CA THR A 114 -3.73 14.49 -6.36
C THR A 114 -3.82 13.01 -5.98
N LEU A 115 -3.37 12.65 -4.78
CA LEU A 115 -3.39 11.28 -4.29
C LEU A 115 -4.82 10.72 -4.24
N GLN A 116 -5.00 9.53 -4.80
CA GLN A 116 -6.29 8.84 -4.88
C GLN A 116 -6.31 7.62 -3.96
N LYS A 117 -7.53 7.19 -3.61
CA LYS A 117 -7.79 5.96 -2.86
C LYS A 117 -8.99 5.22 -3.43
N VAL A 118 -8.85 3.92 -3.65
CA VAL A 118 -9.94 3.04 -4.08
C VAL A 118 -10.08 1.85 -3.14
N SER A 119 -11.31 1.45 -2.86
CA SER A 119 -11.61 0.23 -2.09
C SER A 119 -11.81 -0.93 -3.05
N LEU A 120 -11.10 -2.02 -2.80
CA LEU A 120 -11.05 -3.21 -3.63
C LEU A 120 -11.53 -4.44 -2.87
N ASN A 121 -11.90 -5.47 -3.63
CA ASN A 121 -12.38 -6.74 -3.12
C ASN A 121 -11.34 -7.81 -3.39
N TYR A 122 -11.00 -8.62 -2.39
CA TYR A 122 -10.24 -9.85 -2.62
C TYR A 122 -11.01 -10.74 -3.60
N TYR A 123 -10.29 -11.27 -4.57
CA TYR A 123 -10.82 -12.21 -5.55
C TYR A 123 -10.07 -13.53 -5.46
N ASP A 124 -10.81 -14.63 -5.43
CA ASP A 124 -10.23 -15.94 -5.18
C ASP A 124 -9.23 -16.33 -6.28
N SER A 125 -8.20 -17.06 -5.89
CA SER A 125 -7.05 -17.33 -6.77
C SER A 125 -7.43 -18.22 -7.96
N ASP A 126 -8.37 -19.15 -7.77
CA ASP A 126 -8.81 -20.07 -8.82
C ASP A 126 -9.61 -19.33 -9.89
N SER A 127 -10.59 -18.51 -9.49
CA SER A 127 -11.36 -17.68 -10.42
C SER A 127 -10.47 -16.65 -11.11
N CYS A 128 -9.55 -16.01 -10.37
CA CYS A 128 -8.60 -15.09 -10.97
C CYS A 128 -7.70 -15.78 -12.02
N ASN A 129 -7.20 -16.98 -11.72
CA ASN A 129 -6.42 -17.77 -12.68
C ASN A 129 -7.19 -18.12 -13.95
N ASN A 130 -8.48 -18.42 -13.80
CA ASN A 130 -9.34 -18.79 -14.93
C ASN A 130 -9.68 -17.60 -15.83
N GLU A 131 -9.82 -16.41 -15.25
CA GLU A 131 -10.20 -15.20 -15.98
C GLU A 131 -9.00 -14.37 -16.47
N LEU A 132 -7.82 -14.56 -15.89
CA LEU A 132 -6.63 -13.83 -16.33
C LEU A 132 -6.29 -14.17 -17.79
N PRO A 133 -5.92 -13.18 -18.61
CA PRO A 133 -5.44 -13.43 -19.96
C PRO A 133 -4.25 -14.38 -19.96
N LYS A 134 -4.23 -15.31 -20.92
CA LYS A 134 -3.09 -16.20 -21.11
C LYS A 134 -1.83 -15.39 -21.41
N ASP A 135 -0.87 -15.41 -20.50
CA ASP A 135 0.42 -14.72 -20.62
C ASP A 135 1.56 -15.72 -20.38
N ALA A 136 2.48 -15.86 -21.35
CA ALA A 136 3.65 -16.73 -21.22
C ALA A 136 4.59 -16.33 -20.06
N ARG A 137 4.51 -15.08 -19.58
CA ARG A 137 5.23 -14.58 -18.41
C ARG A 137 4.61 -15.10 -17.10
N LEU A 138 3.36 -15.55 -17.12
CA LEU A 138 2.60 -16.16 -16.01
C LEU A 138 2.38 -17.67 -16.27
N ARG A 139 3.45 -18.37 -16.65
CA ARG A 139 3.41 -19.78 -17.10
C ARG A 139 2.84 -20.79 -16.08
N TYR A 140 2.84 -20.44 -14.79
CA TYR A 140 2.35 -21.31 -13.70
C TYR A 140 1.01 -20.82 -13.14
N GLY A 141 0.37 -19.84 -13.78
CA GLY A 141 -0.72 -19.09 -13.14
C GLY A 141 -0.22 -18.28 -11.94
N LEU A 142 -1.16 -17.84 -11.10
CA LEU A 142 -0.92 -17.27 -9.78
C LEU A 142 -0.29 -18.33 -8.89
N THR A 143 0.80 -17.93 -8.23
CA THR A 143 1.46 -18.71 -7.20
C THR A 143 1.00 -18.25 -5.80
N SER A 144 1.31 -19.04 -4.77
CA SER A 144 0.83 -18.80 -3.38
C SER A 144 1.32 -17.48 -2.76
N ASP A 145 2.35 -16.87 -3.35
CA ASP A 145 2.93 -15.57 -2.99
C ASP A 145 2.28 -14.39 -3.72
N GLN A 146 1.18 -14.65 -4.44
CA GLN A 146 0.39 -13.64 -5.13
C GLN A 146 -1.08 -13.76 -4.73
N PHE A 147 -1.84 -12.69 -4.91
CA PHE A 147 -3.29 -12.71 -4.79
C PHE A 147 -3.91 -11.67 -5.72
N CYS A 148 -5.22 -11.77 -5.89
CA CYS A 148 -5.97 -11.02 -6.88
C CYS A 148 -7.04 -10.16 -6.22
N THR A 149 -7.35 -9.04 -6.86
CA THR A 149 -8.54 -8.25 -6.55
C THR A 149 -9.36 -8.03 -7.80
N LYS A 150 -10.68 -8.04 -7.64
CA LYS A 150 -11.62 -7.68 -8.70
C LYS A 150 -12.85 -7.05 -8.04
N THR A 151 -13.15 -5.81 -8.42
CA THR A 151 -14.27 -5.08 -7.83
C THR A 151 -15.20 -4.59 -8.93
N PRO A 152 -16.49 -4.96 -8.89
CA PRO A 152 -17.46 -4.40 -9.83
C PRO A 152 -17.48 -2.87 -9.72
N HIS A 153 -17.40 -2.19 -10.86
CA HIS A 153 -17.49 -0.74 -11.02
C HIS A 153 -16.42 0.08 -10.28
N LYS A 154 -15.32 -0.55 -9.82
CA LYS A 154 -14.18 0.12 -9.17
C LYS A 154 -12.87 -0.53 -9.60
N ASP A 155 -11.92 0.28 -10.06
CA ASP A 155 -10.61 -0.21 -10.49
C ASP A 155 -9.48 0.55 -9.78
N ALA A 156 -8.41 -0.16 -9.43
CA ALA A 156 -7.09 0.44 -9.33
C ALA A 156 -6.46 0.35 -10.72
N CYS A 157 -6.23 1.52 -11.32
CA CYS A 157 -5.77 1.64 -12.71
C CYS A 157 -4.24 1.75 -12.76
N LEU A 158 -3.71 1.89 -13.99
CA LEU A 158 -2.30 2.15 -14.29
C LEU A 158 -1.74 3.29 -13.41
N GLY A 159 -0.46 3.24 -13.07
CA GLY A 159 0.26 4.32 -12.37
C GLY A 159 0.44 4.16 -10.87
N ASP A 160 -0.22 3.18 -10.23
CA ASP A 160 0.08 2.77 -8.84
C ASP A 160 1.09 1.61 -8.77
N SER A 161 1.88 1.39 -9.83
CA SER A 161 2.80 0.25 -9.94
C SER A 161 3.81 0.23 -8.80
N GLY A 162 3.92 -0.89 -8.08
CA GLY A 162 4.76 -0.98 -6.88
C GLY A 162 4.21 -0.23 -5.66
N GLY A 163 3.01 0.33 -5.76
CA GLY A 163 2.28 0.99 -4.68
C GLY A 163 1.64 0.01 -3.69
N PRO A 164 1.14 0.55 -2.57
CA PRO A 164 0.61 -0.27 -1.49
C PRO A 164 -0.84 -0.73 -1.75
N LEU A 165 -1.11 -1.98 -1.39
CA LEU A 165 -2.45 -2.43 -1.03
C LEU A 165 -2.48 -2.67 0.48
N GLN A 166 -3.42 -2.02 1.17
CA GLN A 166 -3.49 -2.07 2.63
C GLN A 166 -4.88 -2.44 3.14
N ILE A 167 -4.90 -2.86 4.40
CA ILE A 167 -6.10 -2.87 5.25
C ILE A 167 -5.85 -1.95 6.44
N ASP A 168 -6.93 -1.41 7.01
CA ASP A 168 -6.83 -0.59 8.21
C ASP A 168 -7.51 -1.33 9.37
N LEU A 169 -6.76 -1.59 10.44
CA LEU A 169 -7.30 -2.13 11.68
C LEU A 169 -7.49 -1.00 12.69
N SER A 170 -8.71 -0.83 13.17
CA SER A 170 -9.05 0.16 14.17
C SER A 170 -9.24 -0.48 15.54
N ASP A 171 -8.62 0.11 16.56
CA ASP A 171 -9.02 -0.06 17.95
C ASP A 171 -9.80 1.18 18.43
N VAL A 172 -10.11 1.25 19.72
CA VAL A 172 -10.88 2.37 20.32
C VAL A 172 -10.18 3.73 20.13
N THR A 173 -8.86 3.73 20.02
CA THR A 173 -8.01 4.92 20.08
C THR A 173 -7.29 5.24 18.77
N ARG A 174 -7.03 4.23 17.92
CA ARG A 174 -6.11 4.32 16.79
C ARG A 174 -6.62 3.51 15.60
N THR A 175 -6.21 3.96 14.41
CA THR A 175 -6.33 3.18 13.18
C THR A 175 -4.92 2.93 12.65
N ILE A 176 -4.58 1.66 12.47
CA ILE A 176 -3.26 1.22 12.05
C ILE A 176 -3.36 0.60 10.66
N PRO A 177 -2.68 1.18 9.65
CA PRO A 177 -2.62 0.59 8.32
C PRO A 177 -1.61 -0.57 8.28
N TYR A 178 -2.03 -1.66 7.64
CA TYR A 178 -1.20 -2.83 7.38
C TYR A 178 -1.08 -3.05 5.88
N LEU A 179 0.15 -3.13 5.39
CA LEU A 179 0.49 -3.45 4.01
C LEU A 179 0.31 -4.95 3.78
N THR A 180 -0.65 -5.28 2.94
CA THR A 180 -1.03 -6.67 2.62
C THR A 180 -0.47 -7.10 1.28
N GLY A 181 -0.38 -6.17 0.33
CA GLY A 181 0.16 -6.42 -1.00
C GLY A 181 0.95 -5.25 -1.58
N VAL A 182 1.76 -5.56 -2.58
CA VAL A 182 2.41 -4.59 -3.45
C VAL A 182 1.84 -4.77 -4.86
N VAL A 183 1.38 -3.69 -5.49
CA VAL A 183 0.83 -3.71 -6.86
C VAL A 183 1.88 -4.27 -7.84
N SER A 184 1.57 -5.39 -8.50
CA SER A 184 2.51 -6.05 -9.42
C SER A 184 2.09 -5.90 -10.88
N PHE A 185 0.89 -6.35 -11.25
CA PHE A 185 0.34 -6.19 -12.61
C PHE A 185 -1.18 -6.25 -12.59
N GLY A 186 -1.82 -5.92 -13.71
CA GLY A 186 -3.27 -6.02 -13.85
C GLY A 186 -3.70 -6.18 -15.30
N THR A 187 -5.00 -6.30 -15.52
CA THR A 187 -5.57 -6.46 -16.87
C THR A 187 -5.75 -5.12 -17.59
N GLY A 188 -5.92 -4.01 -16.87
CA GLY A 188 -6.02 -2.65 -17.41
C GLY A 188 -6.95 -1.77 -16.56
N CYS A 189 -7.67 -0.84 -17.21
CA CYS A 189 -8.52 0.16 -16.54
C CYS A 189 -9.92 0.24 -17.15
N TRP A 190 -10.77 -0.71 -16.82
CA TRP A 190 -12.18 -0.78 -17.22
C TRP A 190 -12.98 -1.62 -16.23
N ASP A 191 -14.30 -1.47 -16.22
CA ASP A 191 -15.18 -2.20 -15.31
C ASP A 191 -14.93 -3.73 -15.35
N GLY A 192 -14.58 -4.29 -14.20
CA GLY A 192 -14.20 -5.69 -14.07
C GLY A 192 -12.71 -5.96 -14.26
N SER A 193 -11.85 -4.93 -14.18
CA SER A 193 -10.40 -5.12 -14.20
C SER A 193 -9.94 -5.90 -12.98
N MET A 194 -8.86 -6.65 -13.17
CA MET A 194 -8.24 -7.43 -12.12
C MET A 194 -6.85 -6.88 -11.83
N GLY A 195 -6.56 -6.71 -10.55
CA GLY A 195 -5.24 -6.39 -10.02
C GLY A 195 -4.60 -7.62 -9.39
N VAL A 196 -3.33 -7.86 -9.68
CA VAL A 196 -2.53 -8.90 -9.05
C VAL A 196 -1.43 -8.25 -8.23
N TYR A 197 -1.31 -8.73 -6.99
CA TYR A 197 -0.45 -8.15 -5.97
C TYR A 197 0.54 -9.21 -5.47
N THR A 198 1.77 -8.78 -5.21
CA THR A 198 2.73 -9.58 -4.45
C THR A 198 2.30 -9.60 -2.99
N LYS A 199 2.10 -10.79 -2.42
CA LYS A 199 1.60 -11.01 -1.05
C LYS A 199 2.71 -10.73 -0.02
N VAL A 200 2.59 -9.66 0.77
CA VAL A 200 3.63 -9.24 1.72
C VAL A 200 3.96 -10.33 2.75
N ALA A 201 2.96 -11.05 3.25
CA ALA A 201 3.13 -12.13 4.21
C ALA A 201 4.15 -13.20 3.74
N SER A 202 4.21 -13.47 2.43
CA SER A 202 5.14 -14.45 1.84
C SER A 202 6.59 -13.97 1.81
N TYR A 203 6.85 -12.68 2.03
CA TYR A 203 8.17 -12.06 1.91
C TYR A 203 8.69 -11.44 3.21
N ILE A 204 7.99 -11.59 4.34
CA ILE A 204 8.41 -11.02 5.64
C ILE A 204 9.84 -11.39 6.00
N ASN A 205 10.22 -12.67 5.84
CA ASN A 205 11.59 -13.12 6.16
C ASN A 205 12.61 -12.49 5.21
N TRP A 206 12.30 -12.45 3.91
CA TRP A 206 13.17 -11.82 2.91
C TRP A 206 13.38 -10.33 3.21
N ILE A 207 12.33 -9.62 3.64
CA ILE A 207 12.40 -8.21 4.05
C ILE A 207 13.30 -8.08 5.28
N ARG A 208 13.05 -8.86 6.34
CA ARG A 208 13.80 -8.82 7.61
C ARG A 208 15.29 -9.06 7.45
N GLU A 209 15.70 -9.95 6.53
CA GLU A 209 17.10 -10.23 6.24
C GLU A 209 17.84 -9.06 5.54
N ARG A 210 17.10 -8.12 4.92
CA ARG A 210 17.65 -7.05 4.07
C ARG A 210 17.53 -5.66 4.68
N VAL A 211 16.86 -5.55 5.82
CA VAL A 211 16.79 -4.31 6.59
C VAL A 211 17.61 -4.47 7.86
N ASN A 212 18.29 -3.40 8.28
CA ASN A 212 19.07 -3.38 9.53
C ASN A 212 18.26 -2.84 10.73
N VAL A 213 16.93 -2.81 10.61
CA VAL A 213 15.98 -2.30 11.61
C VAL A 213 14.83 -3.29 11.77
N THR A 214 14.14 -3.22 12.90
CA THR A 214 12.92 -4.00 13.11
C THR A 214 11.80 -3.52 12.19
N VAL A 215 11.13 -4.48 11.56
CA VAL A 215 9.88 -4.32 10.80
C VAL A 215 8.81 -5.24 11.36
N ASP A 216 8.92 -5.54 12.66
CA ASP A 216 7.96 -6.39 13.34
C ASP A 216 6.56 -5.72 13.37
N PRO A 217 5.49 -6.42 12.95
CA PRO A 217 4.16 -5.84 12.88
C PRO A 217 3.64 -5.32 14.22
N ILE A 218 3.95 -6.00 15.34
CA ILE A 218 3.47 -5.61 16.68
C ILE A 218 4.24 -4.38 17.17
N GLU A 219 5.55 -4.37 16.97
CA GLU A 219 6.38 -3.22 17.32
C GLU A 219 6.02 -1.98 16.48
N CYS A 220 5.79 -2.17 15.18
CA CYS A 220 5.26 -1.13 14.31
C CYS A 220 3.92 -0.61 14.82
N ALA A 221 2.95 -1.49 15.10
CA ALA A 221 1.63 -1.06 15.58
C ALA A 221 1.68 -0.26 16.89
N ARG A 222 2.63 -0.56 17.78
CA ARG A 222 2.83 0.16 19.04
C ARG A 222 3.49 1.53 18.86
N ASN A 223 4.44 1.61 17.94
CA ASN A 223 5.31 2.78 17.79
C ASN A 223 4.88 3.71 16.64
N THR A 224 4.01 3.25 15.73
CA THR A 224 3.49 4.05 14.63
C THR A 224 2.45 5.01 15.17
N GLU A 225 2.92 6.21 15.48
CA GLU A 225 2.08 7.39 15.66
C GLU A 225 2.34 8.33 14.48
N CYS A 226 1.62 8.13 13.37
CA CYS A 226 1.38 9.25 12.48
C CYS A 226 0.62 10.25 13.35
N LEU A 227 1.22 11.38 13.70
CA LEU A 227 0.75 12.35 14.70
C LEU A 227 -0.56 13.08 14.31
N ALA A 228 -1.49 12.40 13.64
CA ALA A 228 -2.88 12.81 13.63
C ALA A 228 -3.44 12.55 15.04
N VAL A 229 -3.16 13.48 15.95
CA VAL A 229 -4.03 13.69 17.10
C VAL A 229 -5.42 13.88 16.51
N ARG A 230 -6.26 12.84 16.55
CA ARG A 230 -7.70 13.09 16.51
C ARG A 230 -7.96 13.90 17.76
N SER A 231 -8.04 15.22 17.63
CA SER A 231 -8.68 16.03 18.64
C SER A 231 -10.09 15.49 18.75
N PHE A 232 -10.36 14.71 19.78
CA PHE A 232 -11.72 14.35 20.14
C PHE A 232 -12.37 15.61 20.70
N SER A 233 -12.77 16.53 19.82
CA SER A 233 -13.68 17.61 20.18
C SER A 233 -15.09 17.09 19.98
N ASP A 234 -15.55 16.19 20.86
CA ASP A 234 -16.98 15.92 20.93
C ASP A 234 -17.60 17.06 21.76
N SER A 235 -18.25 18.00 21.08
CA SER A 235 -19.01 19.07 21.72
C SER A 235 -20.16 18.55 22.62
N ARG A 236 -20.47 17.24 22.54
CA ARG A 236 -21.44 16.55 23.41
C ARG A 236 -20.84 16.01 24.72
N LEU A 237 -19.51 16.05 24.89
CA LEU A 237 -18.85 15.73 26.16
C LEU A 237 -18.61 16.99 27.01
N SER A 238 -19.50 17.98 26.89
CA SER A 238 -19.68 18.96 27.96
C SER A 238 -20.38 18.27 29.14
N PRO A 239 -19.93 18.46 30.38
CA PRO A 239 -20.54 17.82 31.54
C PRO A 239 -21.97 18.32 31.71
N GLN A 240 -22.93 17.55 31.20
CA GLN A 240 -24.34 17.73 31.49
C GLN A 240 -24.71 16.71 32.56
N ASN A 241 -24.85 17.23 33.79
CA ASN A 241 -25.56 16.67 34.94
C ASN A 241 -25.61 15.12 35.09
N ASN A 242 -24.81 14.61 36.02
CA ASN A 242 -25.07 13.41 36.85
C ASN A 242 -25.87 12.26 36.20
N SER A 243 -25.29 11.62 35.18
CA SER A 243 -25.71 10.27 34.77
C SER A 243 -24.48 9.43 34.42
N PRO A 244 -24.33 8.20 34.96
CA PRO A 244 -23.16 7.36 34.71
C PRO A 244 -23.22 6.58 33.39
N PHE A 245 -24.18 6.87 32.50
CA PHE A 245 -24.33 6.14 31.24
C PHE A 245 -24.36 7.08 30.03
N PHE A 246 -23.40 6.88 29.12
CA PHE A 246 -23.35 7.51 27.80
C PHE A 246 -24.07 6.62 26.78
N LYS A 247 -25.00 7.19 26.01
CA LYS A 247 -25.62 6.53 24.85
C LYS A 247 -24.67 6.62 23.65
N VAL A 248 -24.27 5.48 23.11
CA VAL A 248 -23.56 5.39 21.82
C VAL A 248 -24.61 5.18 20.73
N GLU A 249 -24.86 6.19 19.91
CA GLU A 249 -25.61 6.01 18.67
C GLU A 249 -24.65 5.67 17.52
N TYR A 250 -24.77 4.44 17.02
CA TYR A 250 -24.14 4.02 15.77
C TYR A 250 -24.86 4.69 14.59
N GLN A 251 -24.19 5.62 13.92
CA GLN A 251 -24.56 5.96 12.54
C GLN A 251 -23.71 5.12 11.58
N ARG A 252 -24.39 4.18 10.91
CA ARG A 252 -23.91 3.49 9.71
C ARG A 252 -23.75 4.50 8.60
N PHE A 253 -22.61 4.52 7.91
CA PHE A 253 -22.48 4.58 6.45
C PHE A 253 -21.12 4.02 6.03
#